data_AF-A0A975NNR5-F1
#
_entry.id   AF-A0A975NNR5-F1
#
_cell.length_a   1.000
_cell.length_b   1.000
_cell.length_c   1.000
_cell.angle_alpha   90.00
_cell.angle_beta   90.00
_cell.angle_gamma   90.00
#
_symmetry.space_group_name_H-M   'P 1'
#
loop_
_entity.id
_entity.type
_entity.pdbx_description
1 polymer ?
#
loop_
_entity_poly.entity_id
_entity_poly.type
_entity_poly.pdbx_seq_one_letter_code
_entity_poly.pdbx_strand_id
1 'polypeptide(L)' 'MTRFLFVIPLVLIASAASAQQGGDACTRDASRFCRAHLNDGDQVVLACLKQNRARLSKGCQQVLASHGQ' A
#
# COMPACT_ATOMS: atom_id res chain seq x y z
N MET A 1 26.94 7.21 48.69
CA MET A 1 25.85 6.42 49.30
C MET A 1 24.74 6.32 48.26
N THR A 2 24.89 5.40 47.31
CA THR A 2 24.36 4.02 47.30
C THR A 2 23.08 3.93 46.45
N ARG A 3 23.26 3.31 45.28
CA ARG A 3 22.45 2.17 44.82
C ARG A 3 20.96 2.45 44.59
N PHE A 4 20.62 3.06 43.45
CA PHE A 4 19.41 2.68 42.72
C PHE A 4 19.68 2.61 41.21
N LEU A 5 20.78 1.93 40.86
CA LEU A 5 20.71 1.00 39.73
C LEU A 5 19.88 -0.18 40.23
N PHE A 6 18.61 -0.30 39.82
CA PHE A 6 17.96 -1.59 39.54
C PHE A 6 16.50 -1.40 39.11
N VAL A 7 16.17 -1.96 37.95
CA VAL A 7 14.87 -2.51 37.53
C VAL A 7 13.66 -1.58 37.42
N ILE A 8 13.46 -1.03 36.22
CA ILE A 8 12.10 -0.96 35.63
C ILE A 8 12.15 -1.67 34.27
N PRO A 9 12.05 -3.01 34.23
CA PRO A 9 11.71 -3.72 33.02
C PRO A 9 10.18 -3.73 32.95
N LEU A 10 9.60 -2.79 32.20
CA LEU A 10 8.20 -2.94 31.78
C LEU A 10 8.15 -2.87 30.27
N VAL A 11 8.28 -4.06 29.69
CA VAL A 11 7.73 -4.47 28.40
C VAL A 11 6.47 -3.67 28.09
N LEU A 12 6.56 -2.72 27.16
CA LEU A 12 5.38 -2.17 26.52
C LEU A 12 5.69 -1.89 25.04
N ILE A 13 5.05 -2.73 24.23
CA ILE A 13 4.56 -2.50 22.86
C ILE A 13 5.63 -2.39 21.77
N ALA A 14 6.05 -3.57 21.29
CA ALA A 14 6.32 -3.73 19.87
C ALA A 14 5.04 -3.34 19.11
N SER A 15 4.99 -2.11 18.61
CA SER A 15 4.00 -1.71 17.63
C SER A 15 4.28 -2.53 16.39
N ALA A 16 3.61 -3.68 16.25
CA ALA A 16 3.44 -4.32 14.96
C ALA A 16 2.85 -3.24 14.07
N ALA A 17 3.70 -2.68 13.20
CA ALA A 17 3.29 -1.76 12.17
C ALA A 17 2.17 -2.48 11.41
N SER A 18 0.93 -2.09 11.68
CA SER A 18 -0.19 -2.39 10.84
C SER A 18 0.16 -1.74 9.51
N ALA A 19 0.79 -2.51 8.65
CA ALA A 19 0.97 -2.19 7.26
C ALA A 19 -0.45 -2.01 6.73
N GLN A 20 -0.90 -0.76 6.72
CA GLN A 20 -2.17 -0.32 6.19
C GLN A 20 -2.10 -0.55 4.67
N GLN A 21 -2.18 -1.81 4.25
CA GLN A 21 -2.25 -2.23 2.85
C GLN A 21 -3.68 -2.13 2.34
N GLY A 22 -4.45 -1.18 2.85
CA GLY A 22 -5.85 -0.95 2.50
C GLY A 22 -6.09 0.27 1.61
N GLY A 23 -5.04 1.03 1.27
CA GLY A 23 -5.18 2.27 0.50
C GLY A 23 -5.45 2.03 -0.98
N ASP A 24 -4.70 1.13 -1.61
CA ASP A 24 -4.73 1.05 -3.06
C ASP A 24 -4.30 -0.34 -3.55
N ALA A 25 -5.27 -1.23 -3.76
CA ALA A 25 -4.99 -2.52 -4.38
C ALA A 25 -4.27 -2.35 -5.74
N CYS A 26 -4.50 -1.22 -6.41
CA CYS A 26 -3.88 -0.88 -7.67
C CYS A 26 -2.55 -0.11 -7.57
N THR A 27 -2.14 0.49 -6.45
CA THR A 27 -0.89 1.28 -6.40
C THR A 27 0.35 0.43 -6.69
N ARG A 28 0.35 -0.83 -6.23
CA ARG A 28 1.46 -1.75 -6.50
C ARG A 28 1.54 -2.13 -7.98
N ASP A 29 0.40 -2.40 -8.61
CA ASP A 29 0.33 -2.73 -10.03
C ASP A 29 0.58 -1.49 -10.90
N ALA A 30 0.07 -0.31 -10.51
CA ALA A 30 0.30 0.95 -11.18
C ALA A 30 1.79 1.32 -11.15
N SER A 31 2.48 1.12 -10.02
CA SER A 31 3.93 1.32 -9.91
C SER A 31 4.76 0.33 -10.74
N ARG A 32 4.20 -0.84 -11.09
CA ARG A 32 4.90 -1.87 -11.86
C ARG A 32 4.65 -1.74 -13.36
N PHE A 33 3.40 -1.50 -13.75
CA PHE A 33 2.95 -1.52 -15.15
C PHE A 33 2.71 -0.12 -15.70
N CYS A 34 2.29 0.82 -14.86
CA CYS A 34 1.90 2.18 -15.23
C CYS A 34 2.86 3.25 -14.68
N ARG A 35 4.10 2.88 -14.34
CA ARG A 35 5.07 3.79 -13.70
C ARG A 35 5.33 5.05 -14.53
N ALA A 36 5.31 4.93 -15.86
CA ALA A 36 5.45 6.05 -16.78
C ALA A 36 4.29 7.05 -16.65
N HIS A 37 3.10 6.57 -16.31
CA HIS A 37 1.87 7.36 -16.24
C HIS A 37 1.54 7.86 -14.83
N LEU A 38 2.25 7.41 -13.80
CA LEU A 38 2.04 7.85 -12.41
C LEU A 38 2.22 9.36 -12.24
N ASN A 39 3.06 9.99 -13.06
CA ASN A 39 3.30 11.43 -12.99
C ASN A 39 2.36 12.24 -13.90
N ASP A 40 1.63 11.58 -14.81
CA ASP A 40 0.64 12.22 -15.69
C ASP A 40 -0.71 12.45 -15.00
N GLY A 41 -0.91 11.83 -13.83
CA GLY A 41 -2.10 11.98 -12.99
C GLY A 41 -3.06 10.79 -13.03
N ASP A 42 -4.01 10.77 -12.09
CA ASP A 42 -4.88 9.62 -11.83
C ASP A 42 -5.70 9.17 -13.03
N GLN A 43 -6.14 10.11 -13.88
CA GLN A 43 -6.91 9.83 -15.10
C GLN A 43 -6.12 8.95 -16.08
N VAL A 44 -4.82 9.26 -16.25
CA VAL A 44 -3.92 8.55 -17.16
C VAL A 44 -3.49 7.22 -16.54
N VAL A 45 -3.25 7.19 -15.23
CA VAL A 45 -3.02 5.95 -14.49
C VAL A 45 -4.21 5.02 -14.62
N LEU A 46 -5.44 5.53 -14.46
CA LEU A 46 -6.66 4.75 -14.59
C LEU A 46 -6.81 4.17 -16.01
N ALA A 47 -6.55 4.97 -17.04
CA ALA A 47 -6.52 4.49 -18.42
C ALA A 47 -5.48 3.38 -18.63
N CYS A 48 -4.27 3.56 -18.11
CA CYS A 48 -3.22 2.55 -18.17
C CYS A 48 -3.59 1.25 -17.44
N LEU A 49 -4.20 1.36 -16.25
CA LEU A 49 -4.72 0.20 -15.50
C LEU A 49 -5.83 -0.50 -16.29
N LYS A 50 -6.75 0.24 -16.92
CA LYS A 50 -7.81 -0.35 -17.77
C LYS A 50 -7.22 -1.11 -18.97
N GLN A 51 -6.18 -0.58 -19.60
CA GLN A 51 -5.47 -1.27 -20.70
C GLN A 51 -4.71 -2.52 -20.23
N ASN A 52 -4.11 -2.47 -19.03
CA ASN A 52 -3.32 -3.56 -18.49
C ASN A 52 -4.12 -4.50 -17.57
N ARG A 53 -5.45 -4.41 -17.52
CA ARG A 53 -6.29 -5.10 -16.51
C ARG A 53 -6.02 -6.60 -16.41
N ALA A 54 -5.78 -7.28 -17.53
CA ALA A 54 -5.44 -8.71 -17.55
C ALA A 54 -4.10 -9.06 -16.87
N ARG A 55 -3.20 -8.08 -16.73
CA ARG A 55 -1.85 -8.22 -16.15
C ARG A 55 -1.78 -7.76 -14.69
N LEU A 56 -2.80 -7.06 -14.20
CA LEU A 56 -2.86 -6.57 -12.82
C LEU A 56 -3.15 -7.71 -11.85
N SER A 57 -2.88 -7.50 -10.56
CA SER A 57 -3.25 -8.46 -9.52
C SER A 57 -4.77 -8.56 -9.39
N LYS A 58 -5.26 -9.73 -8.96
CA LYS A 58 -6.71 -9.98 -8.79
C LYS A 58 -7.40 -8.91 -7.92
N GLY A 59 -6.73 -8.43 -6.88
CA GLY A 59 -7.24 -7.35 -6.04
C GLY A 59 -7.46 -6.04 -6.79
N CYS A 60 -6.49 -5.61 -7.62
CA CYS A 60 -6.66 -4.42 -8.45
C CYS A 60 -7.71 -4.62 -9.54
N GLN A 61 -7.79 -5.81 -10.15
CA GLN A 61 -8.84 -6.12 -11.13
C GLN A 61 -10.24 -5.99 -10.53
N GLN A 62 -10.42 -6.50 -9.31
CA GLN A 62 -11.69 -6.43 -8.59
C GLN A 62 -12.03 -4.98 -8.22
N VAL A 63 -11.08 -4.21 -7.70
CA VAL A 63 -11.29 -2.77 -7.42
C VAL A 63 -11.62 -2.00 -8.69
N LEU A 64 -10.91 -2.25 -9.79
CA LEU A 64 -11.18 -1.59 -11.07
C LEU A 64 -12.54 -2.02 -11.64
N ALA A 65 -13.02 -3.23 -11.36
CA ALA A 65 -14.35 -3.69 -11.75
C ALA A 65 -15.46 -3.04 -10.90
N SER A 66 -15.22 -2.88 -9.59
CA SER A 66 -16.20 -2.30 -8.67
C SER A 66 -16.24 -0.76 -8.67
N HIS A 67 -15.11 -0.10 -8.96
CA HIS A 67 -14.93 1.36 -8.82
C HIS A 67 -14.43 2.08 -10.08
N GLY A 68 -13.99 1.36 -11.13
CA GLY A 68 -13.37 1.95 -12.32
C GLY A 68 -14.34 2.44 -13.41
N GLN A 69 -15.58 2.73 -13.02
CA GLN A 69 -16.63 3.31 -13.88
C GLN A 69 -16.69 4.82 -13.70
#